data_AF-A0A7J8LXS1-F1
#
_entry.id   AF-A0A7J8LXS1-F1
#
_cell.length_a   1.000
_cell.length_b   1.000
_cell.length_c   1.000
_cell.angle_alpha   90.00
_cell.angle_beta   90.00
_cell.angle_gamma   90.00
#
_symmetry.space_group_name_H-M   'P 1'
#
loop_
_entity.id
_entity.type
_entity.pdbx_description
1 polymer ?
#
loop_
_entity_poly.entity_id
_entity_poly.type
_entity_poly.pdbx_seq_one_letter_code
_entity_poly.pdbx_strand_id
1 'polypeptide(L)'
;MEDLKSTFDSPEGFTQYLSKSLFLIHHADNDLGLTFEAEMEKRYSIDKYVELLIEEFSKQLKRLYTLGARKFFVSNVSPLGCSPFNINTKNHSGPCVEEIKIVYLFTMTSFLVCWQSCNPHFM
;
A
#
# COMPACT_ATOMS: atom_id res chain seq x y z
N MET A 1 14.68 -14.84 -12.82
CA MET A 1 14.79 -13.38 -12.61
C MET A 1 16.00 -13.18 -11.72
N GLU A 2 17.02 -12.48 -12.22
CA GLU A 2 18.24 -12.20 -11.44
C GLU A 2 17.96 -11.12 -10.38
N ASP A 3 18.61 -11.20 -9.22
CA ASP A 3 18.46 -10.21 -8.14
C ASP A 3 19.13 -8.90 -8.55
N LEU A 4 18.40 -7.79 -8.47
CA LEU A 4 18.92 -6.46 -8.82
C LEU A 4 20.18 -6.12 -8.02
N LYS A 5 20.27 -6.56 -6.76
CA LYS A 5 21.46 -6.28 -5.94
C LYS A 5 22.72 -6.92 -6.50
N SER A 6 22.60 -8.07 -7.17
CA SER A 6 23.74 -8.80 -7.74
C SER A 6 24.36 -8.14 -8.98
N THR A 7 23.70 -7.14 -9.58
CA THR A 7 24.23 -6.42 -10.75
C THR A 7 25.19 -5.29 -10.40
N PHE A 8 25.43 -5.04 -9.09
CA PHE A 8 26.31 -3.98 -8.61
C PHE A 8 27.57 -4.55 -7.96
N ASP A 9 28.72 -3.96 -8.30
CA ASP A 9 30.02 -4.39 -7.78
C ASP A 9 30.24 -4.03 -6.29
N SER A 10 29.42 -3.11 -5.73
CA SER A 10 29.54 -2.67 -4.34
C SER A 10 28.19 -2.34 -3.68
N PRO A 11 28.07 -2.54 -2.35
CA PRO A 11 26.90 -2.09 -1.59
C PRO A 11 26.64 -0.59 -1.67
N GLU A 12 27.69 0.22 -1.75
CA GLU A 12 27.61 1.68 -1.85
C GLU A 12 27.02 2.09 -3.21
N GLY A 13 27.45 1.46 -4.30
CA GLY A 13 26.90 1.67 -5.63
C GLY A 13 25.41 1.33 -5.69
N PHE A 14 25.02 0.19 -5.10
CA PHE A 14 23.62 -0.21 -4.99
C PHE A 14 22.79 0.80 -4.17
N THR A 15 23.29 1.22 -3.00
CA THR A 15 22.63 2.21 -2.14
C THR A 15 22.46 3.54 -2.86
N GLN A 16 23.50 4.01 -3.56
CA GLN A 16 23.46 5.24 -4.34
C GLN A 16 22.45 5.14 -5.49
N TYR A 17 22.41 4.01 -6.18
CA TYR A 17 21.41 3.75 -7.22
C TYR A 17 19.99 3.88 -6.67
N LEU A 18 19.67 3.17 -5.58
CA LEU A 18 18.34 3.24 -4.96
C LEU A 18 18.00 4.66 -4.48
N SER A 19 18.96 5.42 -3.94
CA SER A 19 18.70 6.81 -3.51
C SER A 19 18.28 7.73 -4.67
N LYS A 20 18.72 7.41 -5.89
CA LYS A 20 18.40 8.15 -7.12
C LYS A 20 17.18 7.59 -7.85
N SER A 21 16.70 6.40 -7.51
CA SER A 21 15.49 5.79 -8.09
C SER A 21 14.21 6.38 -7.50
N LEU A 22 13.12 6.32 -8.27
CA LEU A 22 11.75 6.57 -7.78
C LEU A 22 11.04 5.23 -7.60
N PHE A 23 10.49 5.00 -6.41
CA PHE A 23 9.72 3.80 -6.08
C PHE A 23 8.23 4.11 -6.20
N LEU A 24 7.60 3.57 -7.24
CA LEU A 24 6.15 3.63 -7.41
C LEU A 24 5.53 2.42 -6.71
N ILE A 25 4.68 2.65 -5.72
CA ILE A 25 4.09 1.59 -4.90
C ILE A 25 2.57 1.72 -4.92
N HIS A 26 1.91 0.64 -5.33
CA HIS A 26 0.47 0.44 -5.24
C HIS A 26 0.24 -0.90 -4.55
N HIS A 27 -0.59 -0.90 -3.51
CA HIS A 27 -0.76 -2.06 -2.62
C HIS A 27 -2.13 -1.99 -1.93
N ALA A 28 -2.53 -3.10 -1.30
CA ALA A 28 -3.72 -3.30 -0.47
C ALA A 28 -5.04 -3.54 -1.20
N ASP A 29 -5.13 -3.33 -2.51
CA ASP A 29 -6.34 -3.63 -3.29
C ASP A 29 -6.77 -5.11 -3.18
N ASN A 30 -5.81 -6.03 -3.29
CA ASN A 30 -6.09 -7.47 -3.19
C ASN A 30 -6.42 -7.88 -1.75
N ASP A 31 -5.69 -7.34 -0.76
CA ASP A 31 -5.92 -7.62 0.65
C ASP A 31 -7.32 -7.16 1.09
N LEU A 32 -7.72 -5.95 0.70
CA LEU A 32 -8.99 -5.35 1.09
C LEU A 32 -10.17 -5.83 0.24
N GLY A 33 -9.94 -6.22 -1.02
CA GLY A 33 -11.00 -6.63 -1.94
C GLY A 33 -11.25 -8.14 -1.99
N LEU A 34 -10.20 -8.96 -1.98
CA LEU A 34 -10.31 -10.42 -2.12
C LEU A 34 -10.06 -11.12 -0.80
N THR A 35 -8.91 -10.87 -0.18
CA THR A 35 -8.49 -11.57 1.05
C THR A 35 -9.41 -11.24 2.22
N PHE A 36 -9.86 -9.98 2.33
CA PHE A 36 -10.77 -9.58 3.38
C PHE A 36 -12.11 -10.31 3.29
N GLU A 37 -12.77 -10.23 2.14
CA GLU A 37 -14.07 -10.88 1.93
C GLU A 37 -13.99 -12.42 2.02
N ALA A 38 -12.90 -13.03 1.53
CA ALA A 38 -12.78 -14.49 1.52
C ALA A 38 -12.41 -15.08 2.89
N GLU A 39 -11.53 -14.41 3.65
CA GLU A 39 -10.87 -15.03 4.80
C GLU A 39 -10.89 -14.19 6.07
N MET A 40 -10.74 -12.87 5.97
CA MET A 40 -10.45 -12.03 7.14
C MET A 40 -11.68 -11.37 7.76
N GLU A 41 -12.80 -11.25 7.03
CA GLU A 41 -14.05 -10.67 7.55
C GLU A 41 -14.58 -11.39 8.80
N LYS A 42 -14.27 -12.69 8.94
CA LYS A 42 -14.66 -13.51 10.10
C LYS A 42 -13.73 -13.33 11.31
N ARG A 43 -12.56 -12.75 11.10
CA ARG A 43 -11.48 -12.64 12.10
C ARG A 43 -11.27 -11.22 12.58
N TYR A 44 -11.48 -10.24 11.72
CA TYR A 44 -11.21 -8.84 11.99
C TYR A 44 -12.36 -7.97 11.48
N SER A 45 -12.68 -6.91 12.23
CA SER A 45 -13.38 -5.79 11.62
C SER A 45 -12.49 -5.16 10.56
N ILE A 46 -13.12 -4.47 9.61
CA ILE A 46 -12.36 -3.91 8.49
C ILE A 46 -11.32 -2.88 8.92
N ASP A 47 -11.66 -2.02 9.89
CA ASP A 47 -10.74 -1.02 10.43
C ASP A 47 -9.51 -1.68 11.06
N LYS A 48 -9.72 -2.77 11.81
CA LYS A 48 -8.61 -3.52 12.43
C LYS A 48 -7.74 -4.20 11.39
N TYR A 49 -8.33 -4.71 10.31
CA TYR A 49 -7.55 -5.31 9.24
C TYR A 49 -6.72 -4.25 8.49
N VAL A 50 -7.28 -3.07 8.23
CA VAL A 50 -6.55 -1.95 7.62
C VAL A 50 -5.39 -1.48 8.51
N GLU A 51 -5.58 -1.38 9.82
CA GLU A 51 -4.50 -1.06 10.77
C GLU A 51 -3.33 -2.06 10.64
N LEU A 52 -3.63 -3.37 10.59
CA LEU A 52 -2.61 -4.42 10.42
C LEU A 52 -1.85 -4.28 9.08
N LEU A 53 -2.57 -3.97 7.99
CA LEU A 53 -1.95 -3.75 6.69
C LEU A 53 -1.04 -2.51 6.70
N ILE A 54 -1.46 -1.44 7.35
CA ILE A 54 -0.65 -0.22 7.52
C ILE A 54 0.62 -0.52 8.33
N GLU A 55 0.50 -1.26 9.43
CA GLU A 55 1.65 -1.64 10.26
C GLU A 55 2.66 -2.47 9.47
N GLU A 56 2.20 -3.45 8.71
CA GLU A 56 3.07 -4.31 7.92
C GLU A 56 3.71 -3.52 6.76
N PHE A 57 2.92 -2.73 6.05
CA PHE A 57 3.42 -1.89 4.96
C PHE A 57 4.48 -0.88 5.45
N SER A 58 4.29 -0.31 6.63
CA SER A 58 5.28 0.55 7.28
C SER A 58 6.63 -0.15 7.47
N LYS A 59 6.65 -1.42 7.85
CA LYS A 59 7.90 -2.19 8.01
C LYS A 59 8.60 -2.37 6.67
N GLN A 60 7.86 -2.62 5.60
CA GLN A 60 8.42 -2.78 4.26
C GLN A 60 9.00 -1.46 3.73
N LEU A 61 8.32 -0.33 3.96
CA LEU A 61 8.85 1.00 3.63
C LEU A 61 10.12 1.32 4.41
N LYS A 62 10.17 1.00 5.72
CA LYS A 62 11.40 1.11 6.53
C LYS A 62 12.53 0.28 5.93
N ARG A 63 12.26 -0.94 5.50
CA ARG A 63 13.26 -1.82 4.90
C ARG A 63 13.83 -1.25 3.61
N LEU A 64 12.98 -0.74 2.71
CA LEU A 64 13.42 -0.07 1.49
C LEU A 64 14.28 1.16 1.80
N TYR A 65 13.88 1.95 2.79
CA TYR A 65 14.66 3.09 3.22
C TYR A 65 16.03 2.68 3.78
N THR A 66 16.10 1.67 4.63
CA THR A 66 17.37 1.12 5.16
C THR A 66 18.29 0.65 4.04
N LEU A 67 17.75 0.16 2.91
CA LEU A 67 18.53 -0.23 1.73
C LEU A 67 19.04 0.95 0.88
N GLY A 68 18.50 2.16 1.06
CA GLY A 68 18.94 3.36 0.33
C GLY A 68 17.84 4.07 -0.44
N ALA A 69 16.62 3.56 -0.51
CA ALA A 69 15.51 4.22 -1.20
C ALA A 69 15.14 5.55 -0.51
N ARG A 70 14.93 6.61 -1.30
CA ARG A 70 14.62 7.97 -0.77
C ARG A 70 13.41 8.63 -1.41
N LYS A 71 13.03 8.24 -2.63
CA LYS A 71 11.93 8.86 -3.38
C LYS A 71 10.82 7.84 -3.57
N PHE A 72 9.68 8.09 -2.94
CA PHE A 72 8.53 7.20 -2.97
C PHE A 72 7.32 7.94 -3.50
N PHE A 73 6.62 7.29 -4.43
CA PHE A 73 5.25 7.62 -4.75
C PHE A 73 4.41 6.43 -4.32
N VAL A 74 3.59 6.62 -3.30
CA VAL A 74 2.65 5.59 -2.86
C VAL A 74 1.25 6.05 -3.23
N SER A 75 0.56 5.27 -4.04
CA SER A 75 -0.82 5.55 -4.43
C SER A 75 -1.79 5.07 -3.36
N ASN A 76 -2.96 5.71 -3.30
CA ASN A 76 -4.10 5.17 -2.58
C ASN A 76 -4.63 3.87 -3.21
N VAL A 77 -5.41 3.14 -2.41
CA VAL A 77 -6.19 1.98 -2.88
C VAL A 77 -7.20 2.44 -3.91
N SER A 78 -7.43 1.61 -4.92
CA SER A 78 -8.44 1.88 -5.94
C SER A 78 -9.84 1.92 -5.33
N PRO A 79 -10.81 2.60 -5.96
CA PRO A 79 -12.20 2.56 -5.50
C PRO A 79 -12.80 1.16 -5.68
N LEU A 80 -12.60 0.27 -4.71
CA LEU A 80 -12.96 -1.16 -4.80
C LEU A 80 -14.44 -1.37 -5.12
N GLY A 81 -15.33 -0.50 -4.63
CA GLY A 81 -16.77 -0.55 -4.95
C GLY A 81 -17.10 -0.30 -6.43
N CYS A 82 -16.16 0.25 -7.22
CA CYS A 82 -16.29 0.39 -8.68
C CYS A 82 -15.65 -0.77 -9.46
N SER A 83 -15.09 -1.78 -8.79
CA SER A 83 -14.53 -2.92 -9.50
C SER A 83 -15.66 -3.65 -10.27
N PRO A 84 -15.39 -4.22 -11.46
CA PRO A 84 -16.39 -4.98 -12.20
C PRO A 84 -17.00 -6.11 -11.37
N PHE A 85 -16.23 -6.73 -10.47
CA PHE A 85 -16.71 -7.76 -9.56
C PHE A 85 -17.79 -7.22 -8.61
N ASN A 86 -17.52 -6.11 -7.91
CA ASN A 86 -18.47 -5.54 -6.95
C ASN A 86 -19.73 -4.98 -7.63
N ILE A 87 -19.57 -4.32 -8.78
CA ILE A 87 -20.71 -3.78 -9.55
C ILE A 87 -21.67 -4.90 -10.00
N ASN A 88 -21.14 -6.06 -10.38
CA ASN A 88 -21.93 -7.16 -10.90
C ASN A 88 -22.50 -8.10 -9.82
N THR A 89 -21.95 -8.08 -8.60
CA THR A 89 -22.31 -9.07 -7.56
C THR A 89 -23.03 -8.49 -6.35
N LYS A 90 -22.90 -7.19 -6.09
CA LYS A 90 -23.53 -6.51 -4.95
C LYS A 90 -24.73 -5.69 -5.41
N ASN A 91 -25.73 -5.53 -4.55
CA ASN A 91 -26.84 -4.62 -4.82
C ASN A 91 -26.38 -3.18 -4.60
N HIS A 92 -26.60 -2.31 -5.58
CA HIS A 92 -26.33 -0.87 -5.48
C HIS A 92 -27.25 -0.09 -6.43
N SER A 93 -27.47 1.19 -6.14
CA SER A 93 -28.36 2.08 -6.89
C SER A 93 -27.61 3.07 -7.80
N GLY A 94 -26.27 3.08 -7.74
CA GLY A 94 -25.41 4.03 -8.43
C GLY A 94 -24.49 3.37 -9.47
N PRO A 95 -23.43 4.06 -9.91
CA PRO A 95 -22.42 3.47 -10.78
C PRO A 95 -21.41 2.59 -10.03
N CYS A 96 -21.35 2.68 -8.69
CA CYS A 96 -20.47 1.90 -7.84
C CYS A 96 -21.14 1.60 -6.49
N VAL A 97 -20.64 0.59 -5.78
CA VAL A 97 -21.04 0.26 -4.41
C VAL A 97 -20.39 1.26 -3.44
N GLU A 98 -21.13 2.28 -3.01
CA GLU A 98 -20.57 3.39 -2.22
C GLU A 98 -20.07 2.97 -0.84
N GLU A 99 -20.74 2.01 -0.22
CA GLU A 99 -20.41 1.49 1.13
C GLU A 99 -18.99 0.90 1.20
N ILE A 100 -18.49 0.35 0.09
CA ILE A 100 -17.14 -0.23 0.00
C ILE A 100 -16.07 0.87 -0.18
N LYS A 101 -16.40 2.06 -0.69
CA LYS A 101 -15.41 3.09 -1.06
C LYS A 101 -14.82 3.87 0.12
N ILE A 102 -15.65 4.18 1.13
CA ILE A 102 -15.39 5.34 2.00
C ILE A 102 -14.38 5.02 3.12
N VAL A 103 -14.36 3.80 3.63
CA VAL A 103 -13.57 3.45 4.83
C VAL A 103 -12.08 3.29 4.53
N TYR A 104 -11.73 2.71 3.38
CA TYR A 104 -10.33 2.38 3.02
C TYR A 104 -9.48 3.59 2.64
N LEU A 105 -10.10 4.57 1.98
CA LEU A 105 -9.36 5.69 1.41
C LEU A 105 -8.86 6.64 2.52
N PHE A 106 -9.64 6.81 3.58
CA PHE A 106 -9.36 7.78 4.64
C PHE A 106 -8.15 7.38 5.51
N THR A 107 -8.08 6.10 5.87
CA THR A 107 -7.02 5.53 6.72
C THR A 107 -5.68 5.45 5.99
N MET A 108 -5.67 4.98 4.73
CA MET A 108 -4.45 4.90 3.92
C MET A 108 -3.91 6.28 3.55
N THR A 109 -4.78 7.24 3.21
CA THR A 109 -4.32 8.62 2.93
C THR A 109 -3.67 9.25 4.17
N SER A 110 -4.28 9.08 5.34
CA SER A 110 -3.74 9.59 6.60
C SER A 110 -2.38 8.97 6.93
N PHE A 111 -2.24 7.65 6.70
CA PHE A 111 -0.95 6.98 6.82
C PHE A 111 0.10 7.58 5.89
N LEU A 112 -0.20 7.78 4.61
CA LEU A 112 0.78 8.33 3.66
C LEU A 112 1.23 9.74 4.05
N VAL A 113 0.29 10.57 4.50
CA VAL A 113 0.60 11.92 4.98
C VAL A 113 1.49 11.86 6.23
N CYS A 114 1.19 11.03 7.22
CA CYS A 114 2.04 10.90 8.40
C CYS A 114 3.35 10.16 8.11
N TRP A 115 3.39 9.18 7.21
CA TRP A 115 4.64 8.53 6.82
C TRP A 115 5.64 9.52 6.23
N GLN A 116 5.14 10.46 5.41
CA GLN A 116 5.95 11.54 4.84
C GLN A 116 6.29 12.64 5.87
N SER A 117 5.37 12.98 6.78
CA SER A 117 5.51 14.15 7.68
C SER A 117 6.06 13.81 9.09
N CYS A 118 5.79 12.61 9.61
CA CYS A 118 6.13 12.15 10.96
C CYS A 118 7.50 11.46 11.04
N ASN A 119 8.23 11.36 9.92
CA ASN A 119 9.62 10.87 9.87
C ASN A 119 10.60 12.02 9.55
N PRO A 120 10.81 13.00 10.45
CA PRO A 120 11.68 14.15 10.18
C PRO A 120 13.18 13.79 10.11
N HIS A 121 13.59 12.58 10.51
CA HIS A 121 14.96 12.07 10.25
C HIS A 121 15.16 11.52 8.82
N PHE A 122 14.12 11.60 7.98
CA PHE A 122 14.07 11.01 6.65
C PHE A 122 13.86 12.06 5.52
N MET A 123 13.97 13.35 5.86
CA MET A 123 14.13 14.48 4.91
C MET A 123 15.57 14.99 4.93
#